data_AF-A0A8X7ZZ06-F1
#
_entry.id   AF-A0A8X7ZZ06-F1
#
_cell.length_a   1.000
_cell.length_b   1.000
_cell.length_c   1.000
_cell.angle_alpha   90.00
_cell.angle_beta   90.00
_cell.angle_gamma   90.00
#
_symmetry.space_group_name_H-M   'P 1'
#
loop_
_entity.id
_entity.type
_entity.pdbx_description
1 polymer ?
#
loop_
_entity_poly.entity_id
_entity_poly.type
_entity_poly.pdbx_seq_one_letter_code
_entity_poly.pdbx_strand_id
1 'polypeptide(L)'
;MKPLHFGWYWQGVHLRVVGVCDSKALVFASDVITRELNDQTLSEVCRFKSNGSSLSALGDLGECIVNGNTESKRKVMDIAALLGKATGLAFVDCSASSETIRMLNQVVDMGCCVVLANKKPLTSTMEDYDKLVSYPRRIRHESTVGAGLPVIASLNRLLSSGDPVHRIIGSLSGTLGYVMSEVEDGKPFSEVVKVAKNLGFTEPDPRDDLSGMDVARKALILARLLGRRINLDSIKIESLYPDEMGPDAMSVEEFLGSGIVSLDNDVQERVKKASLKGNVLRYVCVIEGSRCEVGIQELPKDSPLGRLRGSDNVLEIYSRCYKKQPLVIQGAGAGNDTTAAGVLADILDIQDLFP
;
A
#
# COMPACT_ATOMS: atom_id res chain seq x y z
N MET A 1 10.99 9.99 5.58
CA MET A 1 11.30 9.68 6.99
C MET A 1 11.81 10.96 7.63
N LYS A 2 11.47 11.28 8.88
CA LYS A 2 12.30 12.24 9.64
C LYS A 2 13.49 11.44 10.17
N PRO A 3 14.69 12.04 10.29
CA PRO A 3 15.77 11.41 11.04
C PRO A 3 15.25 11.08 12.44
N LEU A 4 15.29 9.80 12.75
CA LEU A 4 14.83 9.25 14.02
C LEU A 4 15.89 9.59 15.06
N HIS A 5 15.72 10.68 15.81
CA HIS A 5 16.06 10.73 17.24
C HIS A 5 15.44 11.95 17.92
N PHE A 6 14.18 11.79 18.33
CA PHE A 6 13.65 12.47 19.52
C PHE A 6 12.86 11.43 20.33
N GLY A 7 13.53 10.78 21.29
CA GLY A 7 12.91 10.34 22.54
C GLY A 7 11.97 9.12 22.55
N TRP A 8 12.19 8.07 21.74
CA TRP A 8 11.49 6.80 21.93
C TRP A 8 12.47 5.62 21.98
N TYR A 9 12.98 5.34 23.18
CA TYR A 9 13.58 4.06 23.53
C TYR A 9 12.46 3.00 23.58
N TRP A 10 12.26 2.25 22.51
CA TRP A 10 11.63 0.93 22.61
C TRP A 10 12.68 -0.12 22.22
N GLN A 11 13.13 -0.87 23.22
CA GLN A 11 13.90 -2.12 23.15
C GLN A 11 15.38 -2.10 22.72
N GLY A 12 15.99 -0.95 22.42
CA GLY A 12 17.45 -0.89 22.17
C GLY A 12 17.89 -1.52 20.84
N VAL A 13 16.99 -1.56 19.85
CA VAL A 13 17.29 -2.05 18.50
C VAL A 13 18.01 -0.97 17.70
N HIS A 14 19.18 -1.31 17.14
CA HIS A 14 19.94 -0.44 16.23
C HIS A 14 19.70 -0.84 14.78
N LEU A 15 19.04 0.01 14.00
CA LEU A 15 18.80 -0.24 12.57
C LEU A 15 19.98 0.26 11.74
N ARG A 16 20.81 -0.68 11.27
CA ARG A 16 21.93 -0.38 10.39
C ARG A 16 21.47 -0.12 8.96
N VAL A 17 21.48 1.15 8.53
CA VAL A 17 21.15 1.54 7.15
C VAL A 17 22.42 1.60 6.30
N VAL A 18 22.56 0.70 5.32
CA VAL A 18 23.74 0.63 4.43
C VAL A 18 23.58 1.41 3.13
N GLY A 19 22.35 1.73 2.73
CA GLY A 19 22.08 2.51 1.53
C GLY A 19 20.62 2.94 1.38
N VAL A 20 20.41 4.02 0.64
CA VAL A 20 19.10 4.58 0.26
C VAL A 20 19.14 4.93 -1.22
N CYS A 21 18.13 4.49 -1.97
CA CYS A 21 18.02 4.77 -3.40
C CYS A 21 16.70 5.46 -3.76
N ASP A 22 16.75 6.26 -4.83
CA ASP A 22 15.57 6.70 -5.56
C ASP A 22 15.69 6.28 -7.04
N SER A 23 14.80 6.79 -7.90
CA SER A 23 14.79 6.46 -9.33
C SER A 23 16.06 6.88 -10.09
N LYS A 24 16.91 7.73 -9.49
CA LYS A 24 18.05 8.38 -10.17
C LYS A 24 19.40 8.07 -9.56
N ALA A 25 19.47 7.83 -8.25
CA ALA A 25 20.73 7.58 -7.57
C ALA A 25 20.61 6.64 -6.36
N LEU A 26 21.77 6.15 -5.93
CA LEU A 26 21.97 5.41 -4.68
C LEU A 26 23.00 6.16 -3.83
N VAL A 27 22.64 6.43 -2.58
CA VAL A 27 23.56 6.88 -1.53
C VAL A 27 23.85 5.66 -0.66
N PHE A 28 25.12 5.30 -0.48
CA PHE A 28 25.49 4.12 0.31
C PHE A 28 26.78 4.34 1.09
N ALA A 29 26.95 3.58 2.17
CA ALA A 29 28.15 3.63 3.00
C ALA A 29 29.38 3.14 2.21
N SER A 30 30.50 3.87 2.30
CA SER A 30 31.76 3.55 1.60
C SER A 30 32.24 2.10 1.78
N ASP A 31 32.13 1.58 3.01
CA ASP A 31 32.28 0.15 3.32
C ASP A 31 31.00 -0.40 3.97
N VAL A 32 30.18 -1.08 3.16
CA VAL A 32 28.91 -1.67 3.60
C VAL A 32 29.08 -2.88 4.53
N ILE A 33 30.29 -3.39 4.78
CA ILE A 33 30.52 -4.47 5.75
C ILE A 33 30.59 -3.91 7.17
N THR A 34 31.32 -2.81 7.36
CA THR A 34 31.65 -2.27 8.69
C THR A 34 30.99 -0.94 9.01
N ARG A 35 30.52 -0.19 8.00
CA ARG A 35 29.97 1.16 8.15
C ARG A 35 28.48 1.24 7.82
N GLU A 36 27.86 2.34 8.20
CA GLU A 36 26.45 2.65 7.96
C GLU A 36 26.28 4.13 7.61
N LEU A 37 25.11 4.49 7.08
CA LEU A 37 24.71 5.88 6.93
C LEU A 37 24.36 6.43 8.32
N ASN A 38 25.13 7.41 8.79
CA ASN A 38 24.88 8.05 10.07
C ASN A 38 23.62 8.96 10.03
N ASP A 39 23.18 9.39 11.20
CA ASP A 39 21.97 10.23 11.35
C ASP A 39 22.05 11.54 10.58
N GLN A 40 23.23 12.14 10.47
CA GLN A 40 23.40 13.38 9.72
C GLN A 40 23.12 13.14 8.23
N THR A 41 23.73 12.10 7.64
CA THR A 41 23.48 11.71 6.25
C THR A 41 22.01 11.35 6.02
N LEU A 42 21.40 10.56 6.90
CA LEU A 42 19.99 10.20 6.80
C LEU A 42 19.08 11.44 6.91
N SER A 43 19.40 12.39 7.79
CA SER A 43 18.70 13.67 7.92
C SER A 43 18.72 14.47 6.62
N GLU A 44 19.88 14.52 5.98
CA GLU A 44 20.07 15.26 4.72
C GLU A 44 19.35 14.60 3.56
N VAL A 45 19.43 13.27 3.44
CA VAL A 45 18.64 12.47 2.48
C VAL A 45 17.15 12.77 2.65
N CYS A 46 16.66 12.74 3.88
CA CYS A 46 15.27 13.02 4.20
C CYS A 46 14.87 14.44 3.80
N ARG A 47 15.69 15.44 4.14
CA ARG A 47 15.47 16.85 3.75
C ARG A 47 15.41 17.01 2.23
N PHE A 48 16.32 16.39 1.48
CA PHE A 48 16.33 16.43 0.01
C PHE A 48 15.05 15.82 -0.57
N LYS A 49 14.66 14.63 -0.11
CA LYS A 49 13.45 13.96 -0.61
C LYS A 49 12.17 14.69 -0.24
N SER A 50 12.08 15.28 0.96
CA SER A 50 10.93 16.09 1.38
C SER A 50 10.76 17.36 0.52
N ASN A 51 11.83 17.87 -0.08
CA ASN A 51 11.77 19.00 -1.03
C ASN A 51 11.50 18.57 -2.48
N GLY A 52 11.24 17.29 -2.74
CA GLY A 52 11.06 16.75 -4.09
C GLY A 52 12.35 16.60 -4.89
N SER A 53 13.53 16.83 -4.28
CA SER A 53 14.81 16.71 -4.96
C SER A 53 15.21 15.26 -5.21
N SER A 54 16.01 15.07 -6.26
CA SER A 54 16.68 13.80 -6.56
C SER A 54 17.87 13.58 -5.63
N LEU A 55 18.14 12.33 -5.25
CA LEU A 55 19.38 11.98 -4.54
C LEU A 55 20.63 12.23 -5.40
N SER A 56 20.50 12.26 -6.73
CA SER A 56 21.63 12.59 -7.62
C SER A 56 22.12 14.03 -7.47
N ALA A 57 21.35 14.91 -6.82
CA ALA A 57 21.74 16.29 -6.55
C ALA A 57 22.45 16.43 -5.18
N LEU A 58 22.50 15.35 -4.40
CA LEU A 58 23.23 15.28 -3.14
C LEU A 58 24.71 15.09 -3.49
N GLY A 59 25.57 15.99 -3.02
CA GLY A 59 27.02 15.86 -3.20
C GLY A 59 27.61 14.76 -2.32
N ASP A 60 28.91 14.51 -2.48
CA ASP A 60 29.61 13.57 -1.59
C ASP A 60 29.61 14.08 -0.15
N LEU A 61 28.98 13.33 0.74
CA LEU A 61 28.90 13.62 2.19
C LEU A 61 30.02 12.93 2.98
N GLY A 62 31.24 12.99 2.46
CA GLY A 62 32.41 12.36 3.08
C GLY A 62 32.39 10.84 2.99
N GLU A 63 31.85 10.15 3.99
CA GLU A 63 31.90 8.68 4.11
C GLU A 63 30.90 7.92 3.23
N CYS A 64 30.09 8.64 2.46
CA CYS A 64 29.04 8.11 1.61
C CYS A 64 29.33 8.41 0.14
N ILE A 65 28.99 7.48 -0.74
CA ILE A 65 29.19 7.60 -2.18
C ILE A 65 27.84 7.74 -2.86
N VAL A 66 27.73 8.69 -3.81
CA VAL A 66 26.52 8.89 -4.63
C VAL A 66 26.75 8.39 -6.04
N ASN A 67 26.08 7.29 -6.43
CA ASN A 67 26.18 6.72 -7.77
C ASN A 67 24.94 7.04 -8.61
N GLY A 68 25.13 7.31 -9.90
CA GLY A 68 24.04 7.45 -10.88
C GLY A 68 23.40 6.11 -11.28
N ASN A 69 22.17 6.17 -11.81
CA ASN A 69 21.24 5.03 -11.97
C ASN A 69 21.83 3.69 -12.45
N THR A 70 22.62 3.68 -13.55
CA THR A 70 23.16 2.41 -14.09
C THR A 70 24.17 1.76 -13.14
N GLU A 71 25.00 2.55 -12.48
CA GLU A 71 25.94 2.09 -11.47
C GLU A 71 25.23 1.73 -10.16
N SER A 72 24.15 2.44 -9.83
CA SER A 72 23.31 2.17 -8.65
C SER A 72 22.80 0.73 -8.64
N LYS A 73 22.23 0.25 -9.77
CA LYS A 73 21.68 -1.11 -9.85
C LYS A 73 22.74 -2.18 -9.65
N ARG A 74 23.91 -2.05 -10.30
CA ARG A 74 25.02 -2.99 -10.10
C ARG A 74 25.47 -2.99 -8.64
N LYS A 75 25.64 -1.81 -8.06
CA LYS A 75 26.11 -1.69 -6.67
C LYS A 75 25.13 -2.28 -5.67
N VAL A 76 23.82 -2.11 -5.87
CA VAL A 76 22.79 -2.78 -5.08
C VAL A 76 22.96 -4.30 -5.11
N MET A 77 23.20 -4.88 -6.30
CA MET A 77 23.41 -6.32 -6.44
C MET A 77 24.70 -6.79 -5.75
N ASP A 78 25.78 -6.00 -5.81
CA ASP A 78 27.02 -6.31 -5.11
C ASP A 78 26.81 -6.33 -3.57
N ILE A 79 26.05 -5.35 -3.05
CA ILE A 79 25.69 -5.29 -1.61
C ILE A 79 24.85 -6.50 -1.23
N ALA A 80 23.85 -6.85 -2.05
CA ALA A 80 22.99 -8.02 -1.82
C ALA A 80 23.79 -9.32 -1.78
N ALA A 81 24.71 -9.52 -2.73
CA ALA A 81 25.56 -10.70 -2.78
C ALA A 81 26.49 -10.81 -1.57
N LEU A 82 26.99 -9.66 -1.08
CA LEU A 82 27.92 -9.60 0.03
C LEU A 82 27.26 -9.85 1.40
N LEU A 83 26.07 -9.27 1.63
CA LEU A 83 25.43 -9.25 2.95
C LEU A 83 24.25 -10.22 3.08
N GLY A 84 23.58 -10.56 1.97
CA GLY A 84 22.27 -11.23 1.97
C GLY A 84 22.19 -12.51 2.78
N LYS A 85 23.21 -13.38 2.69
CA LYS A 85 23.22 -14.66 3.41
C LYS A 85 23.65 -14.55 4.88
N ALA A 86 24.34 -13.48 5.26
CA ALA A 86 25.07 -13.41 6.53
C ALA A 86 24.41 -12.49 7.57
N THR A 87 23.69 -11.45 7.15
CA THR A 87 23.29 -10.36 8.06
C THR A 87 21.79 -10.14 8.17
N GLY A 88 20.98 -10.87 7.40
CA GLY A 88 19.55 -10.57 7.29
C GLY A 88 19.24 -9.25 6.58
N LEU A 89 20.10 -8.82 5.63
CA LEU A 89 19.89 -7.61 4.84
C LEU A 89 18.47 -7.57 4.26
N ALA A 90 17.72 -6.52 4.60
CA ALA A 90 16.38 -6.28 4.11
C ALA A 90 16.37 -5.21 3.00
N PHE A 91 15.78 -5.54 1.86
CA PHE A 91 15.43 -4.60 0.81
C PHE A 91 14.05 -4.03 1.08
N VAL A 92 13.99 -2.72 1.34
CA VAL A 92 12.75 -2.02 1.69
C VAL A 92 12.25 -1.23 0.48
N ASP A 93 11.23 -1.74 -0.22
CA ASP A 93 10.63 -1.07 -1.39
C ASP A 93 9.41 -0.23 -0.98
N CYS A 94 9.66 1.06 -0.77
CA CYS A 94 8.64 2.09 -0.55
C CYS A 94 8.29 2.87 -1.82
N SER A 95 8.64 2.36 -3.00
CA SER A 95 8.27 2.98 -4.27
C SER A 95 6.82 2.63 -4.67
N ALA A 96 6.39 3.18 -5.80
CA ALA A 96 5.17 2.78 -6.49
C ALA A 96 5.48 2.32 -7.93
N SER A 97 6.64 1.67 -8.15
CA SER A 97 7.14 1.31 -9.48
C SER A 97 7.16 -0.20 -9.74
N SER A 98 6.95 -0.61 -10.99
CA SER A 98 7.18 -2.01 -11.41
C SER A 98 8.66 -2.27 -11.73
N GLU A 99 9.49 -1.24 -11.82
CA GLU A 99 10.90 -1.37 -12.20
C GLU A 99 11.75 -2.11 -11.15
N THR A 100 11.27 -2.17 -9.90
CA THR A 100 11.96 -2.85 -8.79
C THR A 100 11.78 -4.37 -8.85
N ILE A 101 10.76 -4.89 -9.54
CA ILE A 101 10.37 -6.32 -9.52
C ILE A 101 11.55 -7.22 -9.87
N ARG A 102 12.24 -6.93 -10.98
CA ARG A 102 13.38 -7.73 -11.42
C ARG A 102 14.50 -7.77 -10.38
N MET A 103 14.81 -6.63 -9.76
CA MET A 103 15.83 -6.54 -8.72
C MET A 103 15.39 -7.32 -7.47
N LEU A 104 14.15 -7.14 -7.02
CA LEU A 104 13.58 -7.84 -5.86
C LEU A 104 13.67 -9.37 -6.04
N ASN A 105 13.33 -9.88 -7.23
CA ASN A 105 13.46 -11.31 -7.54
C ASN A 105 14.92 -11.80 -7.43
N GLN A 106 15.89 -10.99 -7.85
CA GLN A 106 17.32 -11.35 -7.78
C GLN A 106 17.87 -11.31 -6.35
N VAL A 107 17.47 -10.34 -5.52
CA VAL A 107 17.98 -10.25 -4.14
C VAL A 107 17.41 -11.36 -3.25
N VAL A 108 16.20 -11.85 -3.55
CA VAL A 108 15.62 -13.06 -2.93
C VAL A 108 16.52 -14.28 -3.18
N ASP A 109 17.04 -14.46 -4.39
CA ASP A 109 18.00 -15.53 -4.71
C ASP A 109 19.33 -15.41 -3.95
N MET A 110 19.70 -14.19 -3.59
CA MET A 110 20.90 -13.92 -2.78
C MET A 110 20.65 -14.11 -1.28
N GLY A 111 19.44 -14.52 -0.89
CA GLY A 111 19.06 -14.77 0.49
C GLY A 111 18.65 -13.53 1.27
N CYS A 112 18.49 -12.38 0.61
CA CYS A 112 18.05 -11.16 1.28
C CYS A 112 16.59 -11.26 1.73
N CYS A 113 16.24 -10.43 2.70
CA CYS A 113 14.87 -10.20 3.11
C CYS A 113 14.25 -9.07 2.28
N VAL A 114 12.92 -9.01 2.23
CA VAL A 114 12.16 -8.03 1.46
C VAL A 114 11.05 -7.45 2.33
N VAL A 115 10.96 -6.13 2.40
CA VAL A 115 9.87 -5.39 3.04
C VAL A 115 9.22 -4.48 1.99
N LEU A 116 7.90 -4.58 1.82
CA LEU A 116 7.19 -3.85 0.76
C LEU A 116 6.13 -2.91 1.34
N ALA A 117 6.17 -1.65 0.94
CA ALA A 117 4.97 -0.80 0.87
C ALA A 117 4.47 -0.70 -0.60
N ASN A 118 5.31 -1.08 -1.56
CA ASN A 118 4.95 -1.18 -2.97
C ASN A 118 4.06 -2.40 -3.25
N LYS A 119 2.84 -2.17 -3.73
CA LYS A 119 1.90 -3.24 -4.11
C LYS A 119 2.28 -3.94 -5.42
N LYS A 120 2.94 -3.22 -6.35
CA LYS A 120 3.14 -3.68 -7.73
C LYS A 120 3.84 -5.03 -7.83
N PRO A 121 4.93 -5.32 -7.08
CA PRO A 121 5.57 -6.63 -7.10
C PRO A 121 4.63 -7.78 -6.70
N LEU A 122 3.81 -7.59 -5.67
CA LEU A 122 2.86 -8.60 -5.18
C LEU A 122 1.63 -8.79 -6.08
N THR A 123 1.36 -7.83 -6.96
CA THR A 123 0.24 -7.84 -7.92
C THR A 123 0.70 -8.05 -9.36
N SER A 124 1.98 -8.38 -9.57
CA SER A 124 2.53 -8.73 -10.87
C SER A 124 2.08 -10.15 -11.28
N THR A 125 2.76 -10.71 -12.29
CA THR A 125 2.60 -12.10 -12.72
C THR A 125 2.67 -13.08 -11.55
N MET A 126 2.05 -14.25 -11.72
CA MET A 126 2.14 -15.32 -10.72
C MET A 126 3.58 -15.79 -10.50
N GLU A 127 4.42 -15.76 -11.53
CA GLU A 127 5.84 -16.10 -11.44
C GLU A 127 6.60 -15.13 -10.53
N ASP A 128 6.42 -13.83 -10.71
CA ASP A 128 7.01 -12.82 -9.82
C ASP A 128 6.52 -12.99 -8.39
N TYR A 129 5.22 -13.19 -8.21
CA TYR A 129 4.64 -13.40 -6.87
C TYR A 129 5.24 -14.64 -6.19
N ASP A 130 5.29 -15.78 -6.88
CA ASP A 130 5.85 -17.04 -6.38
C ASP A 130 7.33 -16.89 -6.01
N LYS A 131 8.08 -16.13 -6.83
CA LYS A 131 9.46 -15.82 -6.56
C LYS A 131 9.61 -15.03 -5.26
N LEU A 132 8.85 -13.95 -5.09
CA LEU A 132 8.90 -13.09 -3.91
C LEU A 132 8.54 -13.83 -2.62
N VAL A 133 7.55 -14.73 -2.67
CA VAL A 133 7.06 -15.45 -1.48
C VAL A 133 7.73 -16.82 -1.27
N SER A 134 8.74 -17.17 -2.08
CA SER A 134 9.46 -18.46 -1.99
C SER A 134 10.08 -18.72 -0.62
N TYR A 135 10.44 -17.66 0.11
CA TYR A 135 10.88 -17.71 1.50
C TYR A 135 9.93 -16.89 2.39
N PRO A 136 8.77 -17.43 2.79
CA PRO A 136 7.68 -16.66 3.39
C PRO A 136 8.07 -15.96 4.71
N ARG A 137 9.08 -16.48 5.42
CA ARG A 137 9.60 -15.82 6.63
C ARG A 137 10.41 -14.56 6.31
N ARG A 138 11.04 -14.46 5.13
CA ARG A 138 11.94 -13.36 4.74
C ARG A 138 11.23 -12.23 3.99
N ILE A 139 9.91 -12.30 3.84
CA ILE A 139 9.12 -11.23 3.22
C ILE A 139 8.10 -10.68 4.21
N ARG A 140 7.98 -9.36 4.26
CA ARG A 140 6.90 -8.63 4.94
C ARG A 140 6.38 -7.52 4.04
N HIS A 141 5.10 -7.21 4.19
CA HIS A 141 4.41 -6.32 3.26
C HIS A 141 3.13 -5.72 3.86
N GLU A 142 3.10 -5.52 5.18
CA GLU A 142 1.94 -5.01 5.93
C GLU A 142 1.43 -3.71 5.30
N SER A 143 2.35 -2.81 4.96
CA SER A 143 2.03 -1.50 4.38
C SER A 143 1.49 -1.51 2.95
N THR A 144 1.37 -2.68 2.33
CA THR A 144 0.68 -2.80 1.04
C THR A 144 -0.84 -2.78 1.17
N VAL A 145 -1.39 -3.15 2.34
CA VAL A 145 -2.83 -3.17 2.61
C VAL A 145 -3.14 -2.54 3.97
N GLY A 146 -3.65 -1.31 3.97
CA GLY A 146 -4.05 -0.64 5.22
C GLY A 146 -2.95 0.18 5.90
N ALA A 147 -1.87 0.51 5.18
CA ALA A 147 -0.77 1.36 5.67
C ALA A 147 -0.08 0.82 6.94
N GLY A 148 -0.42 1.31 8.13
CA GLY A 148 0.14 0.82 9.39
C GLY A 148 -0.77 -0.16 10.12
N LEU A 149 -1.98 -0.42 9.60
CA LEU A 149 -2.92 -1.35 10.21
C LEU A 149 -2.39 -2.79 10.14
N PRO A 150 -2.56 -3.61 11.18
CA PRO A 150 -2.04 -4.99 11.22
C PRO A 150 -2.95 -5.95 10.43
N VAL A 151 -3.21 -5.66 9.16
CA VAL A 151 -4.13 -6.41 8.30
C VAL A 151 -3.55 -7.78 7.94
N ILE A 152 -2.38 -7.77 7.33
CA ILE A 152 -1.68 -8.94 6.82
C ILE A 152 -1.15 -9.78 7.98
N ALA A 153 -0.61 -9.18 9.04
CA ALA A 153 -0.20 -9.89 10.25
C ALA A 153 -1.38 -10.62 10.90
N SER A 154 -2.53 -9.95 11.04
CA SER A 154 -3.74 -10.58 11.60
C SER A 154 -4.24 -11.72 10.70
N LEU A 155 -4.27 -11.51 9.39
CA LEU A 155 -4.66 -12.54 8.43
C LEU A 155 -3.72 -13.76 8.50
N ASN A 156 -2.41 -13.53 8.47
CA ASN A 156 -1.40 -14.59 8.58
C ASN A 156 -1.52 -15.35 9.90
N ARG A 157 -1.87 -14.67 11.00
CA ARG A 157 -2.09 -15.32 12.30
C ARG A 157 -3.30 -16.26 12.26
N LEU A 158 -4.41 -15.84 11.64
CA LEU A 158 -5.57 -16.71 11.42
C LEU A 158 -5.19 -17.93 10.57
N LEU A 159 -4.53 -17.70 9.43
CA LEU A 159 -4.11 -18.77 8.51
C LEU A 159 -3.14 -19.76 9.18
N SER A 160 -2.16 -19.25 9.92
CA SER A 160 -1.16 -20.06 10.64
C SER A 160 -1.79 -20.91 11.76
N SER A 161 -2.89 -20.43 12.36
CA SER A 161 -3.65 -21.18 13.36
C SER A 161 -4.56 -22.27 12.76
N GLY A 162 -4.62 -22.37 11.43
CA GLY A 162 -5.54 -23.27 10.74
C GLY A 162 -7.01 -22.84 10.85
N ASP A 163 -7.29 -21.55 11.06
CA ASP A 163 -8.64 -21.00 11.06
C ASP A 163 -9.02 -20.56 9.64
N PRO A 164 -9.85 -21.33 8.91
CA PRO A 164 -10.15 -21.03 7.52
C PRO A 164 -10.96 -19.74 7.41
N VAL A 165 -10.45 -18.80 6.63
CA VAL A 165 -11.14 -17.56 6.28
C VAL A 165 -12.09 -17.83 5.11
N HIS A 166 -13.35 -17.45 5.25
CA HIS A 166 -14.38 -17.71 4.25
C HIS A 166 -14.80 -16.44 3.51
N ARG A 167 -14.71 -15.28 4.18
CA ARG A 167 -15.05 -13.99 3.58
C ARG A 167 -14.18 -12.88 4.14
N ILE A 168 -13.72 -12.00 3.25
CA ILE A 168 -13.15 -10.70 3.59
C ILE A 168 -13.99 -9.64 2.89
N ILE A 169 -14.36 -8.59 3.60
CA ILE A 169 -14.96 -7.38 3.03
C ILE A 169 -14.29 -6.16 3.66
N GLY A 170 -13.88 -5.18 2.85
CA GLY A 170 -13.19 -4.02 3.41
C GLY A 170 -13.20 -2.78 2.53
N SER A 171 -13.36 -1.63 3.18
CA SER A 171 -13.11 -0.31 2.58
C SER A 171 -11.65 0.03 2.81
N LEU A 172 -10.88 0.04 1.72
CA LEU A 172 -9.42 0.08 1.76
C LEU A 172 -8.81 1.29 1.03
N SER A 173 -9.64 2.29 0.70
CA SER A 173 -9.20 3.56 0.11
C SER A 173 -9.79 4.71 0.93
N GLY A 174 -8.92 5.55 1.51
CA GLY A 174 -9.35 6.72 2.26
C GLY A 174 -10.08 7.74 1.38
N THR A 175 -9.65 7.91 0.13
CA THR A 175 -10.27 8.80 -0.86
C THR A 175 -11.68 8.34 -1.20
N LEU A 176 -11.86 7.06 -1.51
CA LEU A 176 -13.18 6.51 -1.83
C LEU A 176 -14.07 6.42 -0.58
N GLY A 177 -13.50 6.15 0.59
CA GLY A 177 -14.20 6.21 1.88
C GLY A 177 -14.75 7.60 2.18
N TYR A 178 -13.94 8.64 1.95
CA TYR A 178 -14.36 10.03 2.07
C TYR A 178 -15.48 10.34 1.08
N VAL A 179 -15.28 10.03 -0.20
CA VAL A 179 -16.27 10.30 -1.25
C VAL A 179 -17.62 9.65 -0.92
N MET A 180 -17.63 8.37 -0.52
CA MET A 180 -18.85 7.65 -0.16
C MET A 180 -19.52 8.19 1.10
N SER A 181 -18.75 8.67 2.07
CA SER A 181 -19.28 9.29 3.30
C SER A 181 -19.97 10.63 2.98
N GLU A 182 -19.39 11.43 2.09
CA GLU A 182 -19.89 12.76 1.78
C GLU A 182 -21.13 12.73 0.87
N VAL A 183 -21.20 11.80 -0.08
CA VAL A 183 -22.43 11.60 -0.89
C VAL A 183 -23.56 10.98 -0.08
N GLU A 184 -23.26 10.18 0.96
CA GLU A 184 -24.26 9.74 1.94
C GLU A 184 -24.92 10.94 2.64
N ASP A 185 -24.15 12.01 2.91
CA ASP A 185 -24.65 13.25 3.51
C ASP A 185 -25.38 14.16 2.50
N GLY A 186 -25.65 13.66 1.29
CA GLY A 186 -26.47 14.32 0.28
C GLY A 186 -25.72 15.31 -0.61
N LYS A 187 -24.38 15.36 -0.52
CA LYS A 187 -23.57 16.23 -1.39
C LYS A 187 -23.49 15.64 -2.81
N PRO A 188 -23.48 16.48 -3.87
CA PRO A 188 -23.25 16.02 -5.23
C PRO A 188 -21.88 15.34 -5.35
N PHE A 189 -21.82 14.22 -6.06
CA PHE A 189 -20.60 13.43 -6.28
C PHE A 189 -19.49 14.26 -6.93
N SER A 190 -19.84 15.05 -7.94
CA SER A 190 -18.95 15.97 -8.65
C SER A 190 -18.26 16.96 -7.71
N GLU A 191 -19.03 17.61 -6.83
CA GLU A 191 -18.51 18.58 -5.88
C GLU A 191 -17.65 17.91 -4.81
N VAL A 192 -18.05 16.73 -4.33
CA VAL A 192 -17.26 15.95 -3.36
C VAL A 192 -15.89 15.57 -3.91
N VAL A 193 -15.80 15.11 -5.17
CA VAL A 193 -14.53 14.76 -5.80
C VAL A 193 -13.65 15.99 -6.00
N LYS A 194 -14.21 17.13 -6.43
CA LYS A 194 -13.47 18.40 -6.53
C LYS A 194 -12.92 18.85 -5.18
N VAL A 195 -13.73 18.75 -4.12
CA VAL A 195 -13.29 19.06 -2.76
C VAL A 195 -12.18 18.10 -2.31
N ALA A 196 -12.32 16.79 -2.55
CA ALA A 196 -11.29 15.79 -2.24
C ALA A 196 -9.95 16.13 -2.93
N LYS A 197 -9.99 16.52 -4.21
CA LYS A 197 -8.81 16.98 -4.94
C LYS A 197 -8.19 18.23 -4.31
N ASN A 198 -9.00 19.23 -3.97
CA ASN A 198 -8.51 20.46 -3.35
C ASN A 198 -7.91 20.24 -1.95
N LEU A 199 -8.41 19.25 -1.21
CA LEU A 199 -7.86 18.84 0.08
C LEU A 199 -6.61 17.94 -0.04
N GLY A 200 -6.23 17.57 -1.27
CA GLY A 200 -5.10 16.66 -1.53
C GLY A 200 -5.37 15.21 -1.14
N PHE A 201 -6.64 14.80 -1.09
CA PHE A 201 -7.03 13.40 -0.84
C PHE A 201 -6.94 12.54 -2.09
N THR A 202 -6.97 13.13 -3.28
CA THR A 202 -6.84 12.39 -4.54
C THR A 202 -5.42 12.49 -5.08
N GLU A 203 -5.09 11.59 -6.00
CA GLU A 203 -3.99 11.79 -6.95
C GLU A 203 -4.23 13.04 -7.82
N PRO A 204 -3.19 13.56 -8.53
CA PRO A 204 -3.34 14.72 -9.42
C PRO A 204 -4.47 14.57 -10.44
N ASP A 205 -4.67 13.35 -10.95
CA ASP A 205 -5.85 12.92 -11.68
C ASP A 205 -6.75 12.07 -10.76
N PRO A 206 -7.91 12.58 -10.31
CA PRO A 206 -8.82 11.83 -9.43
C PRO A 206 -9.32 10.51 -10.02
N ARG A 207 -9.23 10.32 -11.35
CA ARG A 207 -9.63 9.08 -12.01
C ARG A 207 -8.75 7.90 -11.61
N ASP A 208 -7.52 8.14 -11.14
CA ASP A 208 -6.66 7.09 -10.61
C ASP A 208 -7.27 6.45 -9.35
N ASP A 209 -7.86 7.26 -8.46
CA ASP A 209 -8.58 6.77 -7.28
C ASP A 209 -9.95 6.19 -7.64
N LEU A 210 -10.74 6.93 -8.43
CA LEU A 210 -12.12 6.59 -8.80
C LEU A 210 -12.23 5.33 -9.66
N SER A 211 -11.14 4.90 -10.31
CA SER A 211 -11.07 3.64 -11.05
C SER A 211 -11.23 2.40 -10.15
N GLY A 212 -10.93 2.52 -8.86
CA GLY A 212 -10.88 1.38 -7.93
C GLY A 212 -9.62 0.53 -8.02
N MET A 213 -8.67 0.88 -8.89
CA MET A 213 -7.49 0.05 -9.17
C MET A 213 -6.58 -0.16 -7.95
N ASP A 214 -6.44 0.85 -7.08
CA ASP A 214 -5.68 0.70 -5.82
C ASP A 214 -6.34 -0.33 -4.89
N VAL A 215 -7.67 -0.28 -4.75
CA VAL A 215 -8.44 -1.24 -3.96
C VAL A 215 -8.37 -2.64 -4.58
N ALA A 216 -8.39 -2.75 -5.92
CA ALA A 216 -8.22 -4.03 -6.63
C ALA A 216 -6.85 -4.66 -6.37
N ARG A 217 -5.77 -3.87 -6.36
CA ARG A 217 -4.44 -4.37 -5.99
C ARG A 217 -4.39 -4.86 -4.54
N LYS A 218 -4.99 -4.13 -3.61
CA LYS A 218 -5.10 -4.55 -2.19
C LYS A 218 -5.91 -5.84 -2.05
N ALA A 219 -7.02 -5.95 -2.77
CA ALA A 219 -7.84 -7.16 -2.81
C ALA A 219 -7.07 -8.36 -3.39
N LEU A 220 -6.28 -8.16 -4.45
CA LEU A 220 -5.45 -9.20 -5.05
C LEU A 220 -4.41 -9.74 -4.06
N ILE A 221 -3.75 -8.86 -3.30
CA ILE A 221 -2.79 -9.26 -2.27
C ILE A 221 -3.47 -10.13 -1.22
N LEU A 222 -4.62 -9.69 -0.69
CA LEU A 222 -5.40 -10.47 0.28
C LEU A 222 -5.87 -11.80 -0.30
N ALA A 223 -6.35 -11.83 -1.54
CA ALA A 223 -6.80 -13.05 -2.21
C ALA A 223 -5.65 -14.05 -2.39
N ARG A 224 -4.46 -13.59 -2.77
CA ARG A 224 -3.25 -14.43 -2.90
C ARG A 224 -2.78 -14.95 -1.54
N LEU A 225 -2.86 -14.16 -0.47
CA LEU A 225 -2.60 -14.61 0.91
C LEU A 225 -3.56 -15.73 1.35
N LEU A 226 -4.82 -15.69 0.91
CA LEU A 226 -5.77 -16.80 1.10
C LEU A 226 -5.49 -18.04 0.23
N GLY A 227 -4.37 -18.06 -0.50
CA GLY A 227 -3.96 -19.16 -1.37
C GLY A 227 -4.58 -19.16 -2.76
N ARG A 228 -5.30 -18.08 -3.17
CA ARG A 228 -5.88 -18.00 -4.51
C ARG A 228 -4.81 -17.70 -5.56
N ARG A 229 -4.84 -18.44 -6.66
CA ARG A 229 -3.93 -18.29 -7.81
C ARG A 229 -4.63 -17.47 -8.90
N ILE A 230 -4.77 -16.17 -8.69
CA ILE A 230 -5.46 -15.26 -9.63
C ILE A 230 -4.57 -14.06 -10.01
N ASN A 231 -4.93 -13.41 -11.11
CA ASN A 231 -4.33 -12.18 -11.59
C ASN A 231 -5.32 -11.01 -11.48
N LEU A 232 -4.84 -9.80 -11.73
CA LEU A 232 -5.63 -8.57 -11.57
C LEU A 232 -6.84 -8.51 -12.53
N ASP A 233 -6.69 -9.06 -13.73
CA ASP A 233 -7.74 -9.22 -14.74
C ASP A 233 -8.90 -10.13 -14.30
N SER A 234 -8.66 -10.97 -13.30
CA SER A 234 -9.66 -11.89 -12.73
C SER A 234 -10.54 -11.20 -11.68
N ILE A 235 -10.21 -9.96 -11.29
CA ILE A 235 -10.97 -9.17 -10.32
C ILE A 235 -12.02 -8.36 -11.07
N LYS A 236 -13.29 -8.47 -10.66
CA LYS A 236 -14.34 -7.58 -11.16
C LYS A 236 -14.19 -6.21 -10.49
N ILE A 237 -13.97 -5.16 -11.27
CA ILE A 237 -13.77 -3.79 -10.77
C ILE A 237 -14.92 -2.93 -11.29
N GLU A 238 -15.67 -2.29 -10.39
CA GLU A 238 -16.64 -1.24 -10.71
C GLU A 238 -15.93 0.12 -10.63
N SER A 239 -15.63 0.72 -11.78
CA SER A 239 -15.18 2.12 -11.83
C SER A 239 -16.32 3.07 -11.45
N LEU A 240 -15.99 4.19 -10.80
CA LEU A 240 -16.95 5.26 -10.49
C LEU A 240 -17.16 6.25 -11.63
N TYR A 241 -16.55 6.00 -12.79
CA TYR A 241 -16.80 6.69 -14.05
C TYR A 241 -16.82 5.67 -15.19
N PRO A 242 -17.59 5.90 -16.26
CA PRO A 242 -17.64 5.02 -17.41
C PRO A 242 -16.39 5.20 -18.31
N ASP A 243 -16.09 4.22 -19.16
CA ASP A 243 -14.86 4.19 -19.96
C ASP A 243 -14.70 5.44 -20.86
N GLU A 244 -15.80 6.04 -21.31
CA GLU A 244 -15.81 7.26 -22.12
C GLU A 244 -15.28 8.50 -21.38
N MET A 245 -15.16 8.43 -20.04
CA MET A 245 -14.58 9.47 -19.18
C MET A 245 -13.16 9.12 -18.70
N GLY A 246 -12.61 7.99 -19.16
CA GLY A 246 -11.30 7.51 -18.75
C GLY A 246 -10.14 8.40 -19.24
N PRO A 247 -8.93 8.19 -18.69
CA PRO A 247 -7.73 8.97 -19.04
C PRO A 247 -7.39 9.01 -20.52
N ASP A 248 -7.72 7.95 -21.27
CA ASP A 248 -7.45 7.84 -22.71
C ASP A 248 -8.52 8.53 -23.58
N ALA A 249 -9.67 8.90 -23.01
CA ALA A 249 -10.83 9.44 -23.74
C ALA A 249 -11.07 10.93 -23.47
N MET A 250 -10.73 11.42 -22.28
CA MET A 250 -11.09 12.76 -21.80
C MET A 250 -9.91 13.39 -21.03
N SER A 251 -9.73 14.71 -21.11
CA SER A 251 -8.73 15.40 -20.27
C SER A 251 -9.18 15.48 -18.81
N VAL A 252 -8.26 15.73 -17.89
CA VAL A 252 -8.59 15.90 -16.46
C VAL A 252 -9.50 17.13 -16.27
N GLU A 253 -9.23 18.20 -17.01
CA GLU A 253 -9.99 19.45 -16.97
C GLU A 253 -11.42 19.25 -17.46
N GLU A 254 -11.62 18.51 -18.55
CA GLU A 254 -12.94 18.19 -19.09
C GLU A 254 -13.70 17.25 -18.16
N PHE A 255 -13.03 16.23 -17.60
CA PHE A 255 -13.61 15.32 -16.62
C PHE A 255 -14.16 16.08 -15.40
N LEU A 256 -13.36 16.97 -14.82
CA LEU A 256 -13.76 17.75 -13.64
C LEU A 256 -14.76 18.87 -13.97
N GLY A 257 -14.70 19.43 -15.18
CA GLY A 257 -15.54 20.54 -15.61
C GLY A 257 -16.97 20.14 -15.98
N SER A 258 -17.13 19.05 -16.73
CA SER A 258 -18.43 18.64 -17.29
C SER A 258 -18.71 17.14 -17.13
N GLY A 259 -17.71 16.28 -17.32
CA GLY A 259 -17.89 14.82 -17.30
C GLY A 259 -18.50 14.31 -15.99
N ILE A 260 -17.87 14.63 -14.87
CA ILE A 260 -18.26 14.13 -13.55
C ILE A 260 -19.63 14.63 -13.06
N VAL A 261 -20.08 15.80 -13.53
CA VAL A 261 -21.40 16.37 -13.17
C VAL A 261 -22.54 15.49 -13.70
N SER A 262 -22.34 14.83 -14.84
CA SER A 262 -23.35 13.91 -15.40
C SER A 262 -23.60 12.67 -14.53
N LEU A 263 -22.70 12.36 -13.60
CA LEU A 263 -22.78 11.19 -12.71
C LEU A 263 -23.58 11.48 -11.42
N ASP A 264 -23.84 12.75 -11.10
CA ASP A 264 -24.46 13.16 -9.83
C ASP A 264 -25.83 12.53 -9.62
N ASN A 265 -26.69 12.54 -10.64
CA ASN A 265 -28.05 12.02 -10.53
C ASN A 265 -28.07 10.50 -10.27
N ASP A 266 -27.19 9.73 -10.93
CA ASP A 266 -27.12 8.28 -10.73
C ASP A 266 -26.65 7.95 -9.30
N VAL A 267 -25.57 8.60 -8.85
CA VAL A 267 -25.04 8.39 -7.50
C VAL A 267 -26.06 8.78 -6.43
N GLN A 268 -26.72 9.93 -6.57
CA GLN A 268 -27.76 10.37 -5.63
C GLN A 268 -28.95 9.40 -5.58
N GLU A 269 -29.41 8.89 -6.73
CA GLU A 269 -30.52 7.94 -6.76
C GLU A 269 -30.11 6.59 -6.12
N ARG A 270 -28.88 6.11 -6.33
CA ARG A 270 -28.34 4.93 -5.65
C ARG A 270 -28.29 5.13 -4.13
N VAL A 271 -27.79 6.29 -3.66
CA VAL A 271 -27.73 6.63 -2.22
C VAL A 271 -29.13 6.67 -1.61
N LYS A 272 -30.09 7.31 -2.29
CA LYS A 272 -31.48 7.40 -1.84
C LYS A 272 -32.12 6.00 -1.73
N LYS A 273 -31.93 5.14 -2.72
CA LYS A 273 -32.43 3.75 -2.70
C LYS A 273 -31.86 2.94 -1.53
N ALA A 274 -30.57 3.08 -1.23
CA ALA A 274 -29.94 2.43 -0.08
C ALA A 274 -30.52 2.96 1.25
N SER A 275 -30.62 4.29 1.38
CA SER A 275 -31.13 4.95 2.58
C SER A 275 -32.57 4.53 2.92
N LEU A 276 -33.44 4.39 1.91
CA LEU A 276 -34.82 3.89 2.08
C LEU A 276 -34.91 2.48 2.70
N LYS A 277 -33.84 1.69 2.62
CA LYS A 277 -33.75 0.35 3.22
C LYS A 277 -32.99 0.34 4.55
N GLY A 278 -32.60 1.51 5.09
CA GLY A 278 -31.74 1.61 6.27
C GLY A 278 -30.27 1.28 6.01
N ASN A 279 -29.85 1.32 4.74
CA ASN A 279 -28.50 0.98 4.31
C ASN A 279 -27.73 2.23 3.82
N VAL A 280 -26.43 2.06 3.66
CA VAL A 280 -25.50 3.06 3.10
C VAL A 280 -24.67 2.43 1.99
N LEU A 281 -24.09 3.27 1.13
CA LEU A 281 -23.18 2.83 0.08
C LEU A 281 -21.74 2.95 0.56
N ARG A 282 -20.93 1.92 0.33
CA ARG A 282 -19.49 1.94 0.58
C ARG A 282 -18.76 1.33 -0.60
N TYR A 283 -17.63 1.92 -0.97
CA TYR A 283 -16.72 1.34 -1.92
C TYR A 283 -15.80 0.35 -1.20
N VAL A 284 -15.91 -0.93 -1.54
CA VAL A 284 -15.26 -2.02 -0.80
C VAL A 284 -14.71 -3.07 -1.75
N CYS A 285 -13.73 -3.83 -1.26
CA CYS A 285 -13.40 -5.14 -1.81
C CYS A 285 -14.24 -6.23 -1.14
N VAL A 286 -14.57 -7.29 -1.90
CA VAL A 286 -15.24 -8.50 -1.41
C VAL A 286 -14.50 -9.72 -1.94
N ILE A 287 -14.05 -10.58 -1.02
CA ILE A 287 -13.34 -11.83 -1.31
C ILE A 287 -14.11 -12.97 -0.62
N GLU A 288 -14.82 -13.80 -1.38
CA GLU A 288 -15.68 -14.87 -0.84
C GLU A 288 -15.82 -16.02 -1.85
N GLY A 289 -15.56 -17.26 -1.44
CA GLY A 289 -15.59 -18.41 -2.37
C GLY A 289 -14.62 -18.25 -3.55
N SER A 290 -15.12 -18.16 -4.79
CA SER A 290 -14.33 -17.80 -5.98
C SER A 290 -14.41 -16.31 -6.34
N ARG A 291 -15.36 -15.57 -5.74
CA ARG A 291 -15.61 -14.15 -6.00
C ARG A 291 -14.46 -13.30 -5.44
N CYS A 292 -13.93 -12.43 -6.28
CA CYS A 292 -13.03 -11.34 -5.90
C CYS A 292 -13.46 -10.11 -6.70
N GLU A 293 -14.04 -9.13 -6.02
CA GLU A 293 -14.55 -7.93 -6.67
C GLU A 293 -14.32 -6.67 -5.83
N VAL A 294 -14.35 -5.54 -6.51
CA VAL A 294 -14.20 -4.22 -5.93
C VAL A 294 -15.26 -3.32 -6.53
N GLY A 295 -15.99 -2.60 -5.68
CA GLY A 295 -17.07 -1.73 -6.14
C GLY A 295 -17.93 -1.21 -5.01
N ILE A 296 -19.01 -0.54 -5.37
CA ILE A 296 -20.01 -0.04 -4.42
C ILE A 296 -20.83 -1.23 -3.91
N GLN A 297 -20.91 -1.37 -2.59
CA GLN A 297 -21.81 -2.29 -1.92
C GLN A 297 -22.79 -1.52 -1.05
N GLU A 298 -24.03 -2.01 -1.02
CA GLU A 298 -25.08 -1.56 -0.11
C GLU A 298 -24.94 -2.33 1.21
N LEU A 299 -24.68 -1.63 2.31
CA LEU A 299 -24.40 -2.22 3.63
C LEU A 299 -25.34 -1.66 4.70
N PRO A 300 -25.73 -2.45 5.71
CA PRO A 300 -26.50 -1.95 6.85
C PRO A 300 -25.79 -0.77 7.51
N LYS A 301 -26.50 0.32 7.76
CA LYS A 301 -25.93 1.54 8.36
C LYS A 301 -25.27 1.26 9.72
N ASP A 302 -25.81 0.29 10.46
CA ASP A 302 -25.30 -0.08 11.78
C ASP A 302 -24.19 -1.14 11.77
N SER A 303 -23.76 -1.63 10.60
CA SER A 303 -22.60 -2.53 10.48
C SER A 303 -21.26 -1.79 10.69
N PRO A 304 -20.16 -2.48 11.01
CA PRO A 304 -18.85 -1.83 11.16
C PRO A 304 -18.47 -0.99 9.92
N LEU A 305 -18.61 -1.55 8.72
CA LEU A 305 -18.40 -0.79 7.48
C LEU A 305 -19.44 0.30 7.22
N GLY A 306 -20.70 0.09 7.62
CA GLY A 306 -21.76 1.09 7.47
C GLY A 306 -21.59 2.33 8.34
N ARG A 307 -20.94 2.17 9.50
CA ARG A 307 -20.59 3.28 10.41
C ARG A 307 -19.31 4.01 10.02
N LEU A 308 -18.57 3.51 9.04
CA LEU A 308 -17.35 4.16 8.56
C LEU A 308 -17.64 5.59 8.13
N ARG A 309 -16.79 6.52 8.56
CA ARG A 309 -16.83 7.94 8.18
C ARG A 309 -15.43 8.43 7.86
N GLY A 310 -15.33 9.38 6.95
CA GLY A 310 -14.06 9.98 6.56
C GLY A 310 -13.17 9.02 5.78
N SER A 311 -11.86 9.10 6.02
CA SER A 311 -10.81 8.41 5.25
C SER A 311 -10.20 7.19 5.94
N ASP A 312 -10.83 6.71 7.02
CA ASP A 312 -10.42 5.48 7.68
C ASP A 312 -10.59 4.27 6.75
N ASN A 313 -9.71 3.29 6.90
CA ASN A 313 -9.90 1.96 6.33
C ASN A 313 -10.56 1.06 7.38
N VAL A 314 -11.43 0.18 6.91
CA VAL A 314 -12.07 -0.87 7.72
C VAL A 314 -12.01 -2.18 6.98
N LEU A 315 -11.62 -3.24 7.67
CA LEU A 315 -11.61 -4.61 7.15
C LEU A 315 -12.37 -5.52 8.10
N GLU A 316 -13.32 -6.28 7.56
CA GLU A 316 -14.02 -7.35 8.26
C GLU A 316 -13.55 -8.70 7.73
N ILE A 317 -13.00 -9.54 8.60
CA ILE A 317 -12.55 -10.90 8.29
C ILE A 317 -13.47 -11.91 8.97
N TYR A 318 -14.13 -12.73 8.17
CA TYR A 318 -14.99 -13.81 8.62
C TYR A 318 -14.28 -15.15 8.43
N SER A 319 -14.13 -15.89 9.52
CA SER A 319 -13.53 -17.23 9.55
C SER A 319 -14.44 -18.23 10.26
N ARG A 320 -13.97 -19.47 10.45
CA ARG A 320 -14.66 -20.45 11.29
C ARG A 320 -14.83 -19.93 12.72
N CYS A 321 -13.79 -19.33 13.31
CA CYS A 321 -13.86 -18.76 14.66
C CYS A 321 -14.66 -17.44 14.71
N TYR A 322 -14.59 -16.62 13.65
CA TYR A 322 -15.23 -15.30 13.55
C TYR A 322 -16.47 -15.31 12.63
N LYS A 323 -17.37 -16.27 12.82
CA LYS A 323 -18.50 -16.50 11.89
C LYS A 323 -19.65 -15.50 12.04
N LYS A 324 -20.04 -15.18 13.29
CA LYS A 324 -21.17 -14.27 13.59
C LYS A 324 -20.73 -12.82 13.74
N GLN A 325 -19.56 -12.62 14.33
CA GLN A 325 -18.93 -11.33 14.52
C GLN A 325 -17.56 -11.43 13.85
N PRO A 326 -17.31 -10.66 12.77
CA PRO A 326 -16.03 -10.70 12.11
C PRO A 326 -14.94 -10.12 13.01
N LEU A 327 -13.69 -10.50 12.73
CA LEU A 327 -12.56 -9.69 13.19
C LEU A 327 -12.60 -8.36 12.42
N VAL A 328 -12.73 -7.24 13.13
CA VAL A 328 -12.75 -5.89 12.56
C VAL A 328 -11.43 -5.20 12.85
N ILE A 329 -10.78 -4.72 11.80
CA ILE A 329 -9.56 -3.90 11.89
C ILE A 329 -9.91 -2.53 11.28
N GLN A 330 -9.74 -1.47 12.07
CA GLN A 330 -10.06 -0.10 11.66
C GLN A 330 -8.96 0.88 12.06
N GLY A 331 -8.72 1.86 11.18
CA GLY A 331 -7.96 3.07 11.48
C GLY A 331 -7.48 3.76 10.21
N ALA A 332 -6.54 4.68 10.34
CA ALA A 332 -6.02 5.45 9.22
C ALA A 332 -5.41 4.54 8.14
N GLY A 333 -6.00 4.58 6.94
CA GLY A 333 -5.64 3.74 5.80
C GLY A 333 -4.50 4.22 4.92
N ALA A 334 -3.99 5.41 5.21
CA ALA A 334 -2.95 6.12 4.48
C ALA A 334 -2.21 7.08 5.43
N GLY A 335 -1.16 7.73 4.92
CA GLY A 335 -0.34 8.68 5.64
C GLY A 335 1.11 8.25 5.75
N ASN A 336 2.01 9.22 5.68
CA ASN A 336 3.46 8.95 5.66
C ASN A 336 3.94 8.28 6.95
N ASP A 337 3.50 8.79 8.11
CA ASP A 337 3.96 8.28 9.40
C ASP A 337 3.36 6.92 9.73
N THR A 338 2.07 6.69 9.42
CA THR A 338 1.40 5.40 9.61
C THR A 338 1.99 4.31 8.71
N THR A 339 2.24 4.63 7.43
CA THR A 339 2.90 3.71 6.50
C THR A 339 4.34 3.44 6.93
N ALA A 340 5.10 4.46 7.32
CA ALA A 340 6.48 4.28 7.80
C ALA A 340 6.54 3.43 9.07
N ALA A 341 5.58 3.58 9.98
CA ALA A 341 5.48 2.74 11.18
C ALA A 341 5.22 1.26 10.82
N GLY A 342 4.35 0.99 9.84
CA GLY A 342 4.11 -0.38 9.34
C GLY A 342 5.35 -0.99 8.70
N VAL A 343 6.07 -0.23 7.86
CA VAL A 343 7.34 -0.66 7.27
C VAL A 343 8.39 -0.93 8.35
N LEU A 344 8.48 -0.10 9.38
CA LEU A 344 9.41 -0.32 10.48
C LEU A 344 9.06 -1.57 11.28
N ALA A 345 7.77 -1.79 11.58
CA ALA A 345 7.31 -3.01 12.23
C ALA A 345 7.69 -4.26 11.40
N ASP A 346 7.49 -4.21 10.08
CA ASP A 346 7.89 -5.28 9.15
C ASP A 346 9.40 -5.57 9.18
N ILE A 347 10.24 -4.54 9.32
CA ILE A 347 11.69 -4.71 9.45
C ILE A 347 12.04 -5.40 10.79
N LEU A 348 11.41 -4.98 11.88
CA LEU A 348 11.62 -5.57 13.21
C LEU A 348 11.13 -7.03 13.27
N ASP A 349 9.99 -7.33 12.66
CA ASP A 349 9.46 -8.71 12.55
C ASP A 349 10.38 -9.68 11.81
N ILE A 350 11.26 -9.16 10.95
CA ILE A 350 12.27 -9.96 10.24
C ILE A 350 13.52 -10.13 11.09
N GLN A 351 13.86 -9.15 11.94
CA GLN A 351 15.02 -9.21 12.82
C GLN A 351 14.96 -10.43 13.75
N ASP A 352 13.79 -10.87 14.19
CA ASP A 352 13.59 -12.10 14.98
C ASP A 352 14.11 -13.39 14.30
N LEU A 353 14.40 -13.35 13.00
CA LEU A 353 14.98 -14.48 12.25
C LEU A 353 16.50 -14.54 12.32
N PHE A 354 17.15 -13.48 12.80
CA PHE A 354 18.60 -13.33 12.83
C PHE A 354 19.07 -13.07 14.28
N PRO A 355 20.14 -13.74 14.71
CA PRO A 355 20.63 -13.68 16.09
C PRO A 355 21.28 -12.34 16.46
#